data_AF-A0A645J8J7-F1
#
_entry.id   AF-A0A645J8J7-F1
#
_cell.length_a   1.000
_cell.length_b   1.000
_cell.length_c   1.000
_cell.angle_alpha   90.00
_cell.angle_beta   90.00
_cell.angle_gamma   90.00
#
_symmetry.space_group_name_H-M   'P 1'
#
loop_
_entity.id
_entity.type
_entity.pdbx_description
1 polymer ?
#
loop_
_entity_poly.entity_id
_entity_poly.type
_entity_poly.pdbx_seq_one_letter_code
_entity_poly.pdbx_strand_id
1 'polypeptide(L)'
;MAGYMDDLGYMAARKDILDDQFQEDAVLHKFIGMLSYARTREFTYQWPDITRTVVSALEQSIIGEEDERIILEEAADSIQKIREGGQ
;
A
#
# COMPACT_ATOMS: atom_id res chain seq x y z
N MET A 1 -14.23 -10.34 -20.09
CA MET A 1 -13.23 -9.74 -19.18
C MET A 1 -13.92 -8.96 -18.07
N ALA A 2 -14.82 -8.01 -18.40
CA ALA A 2 -15.55 -7.20 -17.42
C ALA A 2 -16.23 -8.04 -16.32
N GLY A 3 -17.16 -8.94 -16.67
CA GLY A 3 -17.86 -9.75 -15.66
C GLY A 3 -16.96 -10.54 -14.70
N TYR A 4 -15.91 -11.21 -15.20
CA TYR A 4 -14.99 -11.98 -14.34
C TYR A 4 -14.20 -11.12 -13.34
N MET A 5 -13.75 -9.93 -13.74
CA MET A 5 -13.00 -9.04 -12.85
C MET A 5 -13.93 -8.37 -11.84
N ASP A 6 -15.13 -8.00 -12.30
CA ASP A 6 -16.15 -7.36 -11.46
C ASP A 6 -16.65 -8.32 -10.37
N ASP A 7 -16.92 -9.58 -10.72
CA ASP A 7 -17.35 -10.64 -9.80
C ASP A 7 -16.32 -10.92 -8.68
N LEU A 8 -15.04 -10.69 -8.97
CA LEU A 8 -13.94 -10.87 -8.01
C LEU A 8 -13.56 -9.58 -7.27
N GLY A 9 -14.18 -8.45 -7.62
CA GLY A 9 -13.84 -7.14 -7.07
C GLY A 9 -12.48 -6.60 -7.53
N TYR A 10 -11.93 -7.11 -8.63
CA TYR A 10 -10.67 -6.64 -9.19
C TYR A 10 -10.88 -5.47 -10.16
N MET A 11 -10.05 -4.44 -10.00
CA MET A 11 -9.97 -3.33 -10.94
C MET A 11 -9.11 -3.69 -12.14
N ALA A 12 -9.62 -3.39 -13.33
CA ALA A 12 -8.90 -3.54 -14.57
C ALA A 12 -7.72 -2.55 -14.61
N ALA A 13 -6.54 -3.03 -14.96
CA ALA A 13 -5.38 -2.17 -15.20
C ALA A 13 -5.54 -1.27 -16.45
N ARG A 14 -6.45 -1.66 -17.35
CA ARG A 14 -6.78 -0.91 -18.56
C ARG A 14 -7.84 0.13 -18.26
N LYS A 15 -7.50 1.40 -18.50
CA LYS A 15 -8.37 2.54 -18.20
C LYS A 15 -9.72 2.48 -18.91
N ASP A 16 -9.73 2.10 -20.19
CA ASP A 16 -10.96 1.98 -20.98
C ASP A 16 -11.94 0.93 -20.45
N ILE A 17 -11.43 -0.11 -19.79
CA ILE A 17 -12.25 -1.13 -19.12
C ILE A 17 -12.66 -0.62 -17.74
N LEU A 18 -11.71 -0.07 -16.98
CA LEU A 18 -11.91 0.44 -15.63
C LEU A 18 -12.98 1.54 -15.56
N ASP A 19 -13.00 2.45 -16.54
CA ASP A 19 -13.96 3.56 -16.61
C ASP A 19 -15.41 3.05 -16.68
N ASP A 20 -15.62 1.85 -17.21
CA ASP A 20 -16.91 1.17 -17.34
C ASP A 20 -17.15 0.08 -16.26
N GLN A 21 -16.22 -0.14 -15.32
CA GLN A 21 -16.38 -1.13 -14.25
C GLN A 21 -17.27 -0.62 -13.09
N PHE A 22 -17.94 -1.57 -12.44
CA PHE A 22 -18.72 -1.33 -11.21
C PHE A 22 -19.83 -0.27 -11.33
N GLN A 23 -20.35 0.01 -12.53
CA GLN A 23 -21.37 1.07 -12.74
C GLN A 23 -22.62 0.85 -11.88
N GLU A 24 -22.99 -0.41 -11.66
CA GLU A 24 -24.15 -0.81 -10.85
C GLU A 24 -23.81 -1.01 -9.35
N ASP A 25 -22.52 -0.94 -8.97
CA ASP A 25 -22.04 -1.04 -7.59
C ASP A 25 -21.39 0.28 -7.16
N ALA A 26 -22.21 1.16 -6.57
CA ALA A 26 -21.78 2.48 -6.12
C ALA A 26 -20.69 2.46 -5.04
N VAL A 27 -20.50 1.34 -4.32
CA VAL A 27 -19.44 1.20 -3.32
C VAL A 27 -18.12 0.91 -4.03
N LEU A 28 -18.09 -0.12 -4.88
CA LEU A 28 -16.89 -0.50 -5.65
C LEU A 28 -16.46 0.61 -6.62
N HIS A 29 -17.41 1.29 -7.26
CA HIS A 29 -17.13 2.39 -8.18
C HIS A 29 -16.37 3.54 -7.49
N LYS A 30 -16.68 3.85 -6.21
CA LYS A 30 -15.94 4.89 -5.46
C LYS A 30 -14.47 4.56 -5.27
N PHE A 31 -14.10 3.27 -5.20
CA PHE A 31 -12.71 2.88 -5.04
C PHE A 31 -11.86 3.18 -6.28
N ILE A 32 -12.45 3.30 -7.47
CA ILE A 32 -11.74 3.73 -8.70
C ILE A 32 -11.10 5.11 -8.48
N GLY A 33 -11.83 6.01 -7.81
CA GLY A 33 -11.32 7.34 -7.46
C GLY A 33 -10.04 7.29 -6.60
N MET A 34 -9.84 6.23 -5.81
CA MET A 34 -8.65 6.07 -4.98
C MET A 34 -7.37 5.87 -5.79
N LEU A 35 -7.48 5.32 -7.00
CA LEU A 35 -6.34 5.13 -7.89
C LEU A 35 -5.70 6.45 -8.33
N SER A 36 -6.45 7.56 -8.32
CA SER A 36 -5.95 8.88 -8.74
C SER A 36 -4.85 9.43 -7.82
N TYR A 37 -4.85 9.04 -6.55
CA TYR A 37 -3.85 9.45 -5.56
C TYR A 37 -3.00 8.29 -5.03
N ALA A 38 -3.28 7.05 -5.46
CA ALA A 38 -2.46 5.90 -5.15
C ALA A 38 -1.11 6.00 -5.84
N ARG A 39 -0.07 5.45 -5.20
CA ARG A 39 1.24 5.24 -5.81
C ARG A 39 1.49 3.76 -5.98
N THR A 40 2.16 3.39 -7.06
CA THR A 40 2.67 2.03 -7.23
C THR A 40 3.71 1.75 -6.16
N ARG A 41 3.58 0.59 -5.51
CA ARG A 41 4.60 0.03 -4.63
C ARG A 41 5.93 -0.10 -5.39
N GLU A 42 7.05 0.05 -4.69
CA GLU A 42 8.36 -0.22 -5.28
C GLU A 42 8.51 -1.71 -5.64
N PHE A 43 9.18 -2.00 -6.76
CA PHE A 43 9.47 -3.36 -7.22
C PHE A 43 10.91 -3.76 -6.87
N THR A 44 11.26 -3.72 -5.58
CA THR A 44 12.60 -4.06 -5.07
C THR A 44 12.57 -5.32 -4.20
N TYR A 45 13.66 -6.06 -4.16
CA TYR A 45 13.77 -7.27 -3.33
C TYR A 45 13.79 -6.95 -1.82
N GLN A 46 14.18 -5.73 -1.45
CA GLN A 46 14.21 -5.21 -0.08
C GLN A 46 12.82 -4.90 0.48
N TRP A 47 11.82 -4.78 -0.40
CA TRP A 47 10.51 -4.30 -0.02
C TRP A 47 9.83 -5.12 1.11
N PRO A 48 9.92 -6.47 1.18
CA PRO A 48 9.39 -7.23 2.30
C PRO A 48 9.94 -6.78 3.66
N ASP A 49 11.24 -6.47 3.73
CA ASP A 49 11.88 -6.01 4.97
C ASP A 49 11.47 -4.57 5.31
N ILE A 50 11.40 -3.68 4.31
CA ILE A 50 10.86 -2.33 4.48
C ILE A 50 9.42 -2.38 5.04
N THR A 51 8.60 -3.29 4.52
CA THR A 51 7.21 -3.47 5.00
C THR A 51 7.18 -3.91 6.45
N ARG A 52 8.05 -4.84 6.84
CA ARG A 52 8.14 -5.30 8.23
C ARG A 52 8.51 -4.16 9.17
N THR A 53 9.48 -3.32 8.80
CA THR A 53 9.87 -2.15 9.60
C THR A 53 8.71 -1.16 9.76
N VAL A 54 8.00 -0.84 8.67
CA VAL A 54 6.83 0.06 8.72
C VAL A 54 5.73 -0.49 9.62
N VAL A 55 5.42 -1.79 9.52
CA VAL A 55 4.39 -2.42 10.36
C VAL A 55 4.80 -2.43 11.83
N SER A 56 6.07 -2.73 12.14
CA SER A 56 6.55 -2.69 13.52
C SER A 56 6.47 -1.29 14.12
N ALA A 57 6.84 -0.25 13.36
CA ALA A 57 6.70 1.14 13.80
C ALA A 57 5.23 1.52 14.08
N LEU A 58 4.31 1.04 13.22
CA LEU A 58 2.87 1.24 13.43
C LEU A 58 2.38 0.56 14.71
N GLU A 59 2.82 -0.68 14.98
CA GLU A 59 2.48 -1.42 16.21
C GLU A 59 2.96 -0.67 17.46
N GLN A 60 4.22 -0.25 17.48
CA GLN A 60 4.81 0.51 18.59
C GLN A 60 4.04 1.81 18.85
N SER A 61 3.67 2.53 17.77
CA SER A 61 2.90 3.77 17.87
C SER A 61 1.49 3.54 18.41
N ILE A 62 0.80 2.48 17.99
CA ILE A 62 -0.55 2.14 18.48
C ILE A 62 -0.54 1.77 19.97
N ILE A 63 0.47 1.00 20.40
CA ILE A 63 0.59 0.53 21.78
C ILE A 63 1.12 1.65 22.70
N GLY A 64 1.76 2.67 22.13
CA GLY A 64 2.39 3.76 22.87
C GLY A 64 3.66 3.29 23.58
N GLU A 65 4.45 2.44 22.92
CA GLU A 65 5.70 1.92 23.48
C GLU A 65 6.73 3.03 23.71
N GLU A 66 6.79 4.02 22.82
CA GLU A 66 7.69 5.18 22.88
C GLU A 66 7.05 6.44 22.25
N ASP A 67 7.74 7.58 22.31
CA ASP A 67 7.34 8.80 21.58
C ASP A 67 7.32 8.55 20.07
N GLU A 68 6.24 8.96 19.40
CA GLU A 68 6.04 8.74 17.96
C GLU A 68 7.21 9.23 17.11
N ARG A 69 7.89 10.31 17.49
CA ARG A 69 9.02 10.84 16.72
C ARG A 69 10.21 9.89 16.78
N ILE A 70 10.48 9.31 17.94
CA ILE A 70 11.55 8.33 18.14
C ILE A 70 11.25 7.09 17.30
N ILE A 71 10.02 6.57 17.38
CA ILE A 71 9.58 5.40 16.59
C ILE A 71 9.78 5.65 15.09
N LEU A 72 9.40 6.83 14.60
CA LEU A 72 9.54 7.18 13.18
C LEU A 72 11.00 7.37 12.76
N GLU A 73 11.84 7.96 13.61
CA GLU A 73 13.28 8.12 13.37
C GLU A 73 13.98 6.74 13.29
N GLU A 74 13.72 5.85 14.24
CA GLU A 74 14.30 4.49 14.24
C GLU A 74 13.84 3.66 13.03
N ALA A 75 12.58 3.80 12.64
CA ALA A 75 12.05 3.15 11.44
C ALA A 75 12.74 3.68 10.18
N ALA A 76 12.96 4.99 10.08
CA ALA A 76 13.66 5.62 8.95
C ALA A 76 15.12 5.12 8.86
N ASP A 77 15.84 5.11 9.98
CA ASP A 77 17.22 4.61 10.06
C ASP A 77 17.31 3.13 9.66
N SER A 78 16.35 2.32 10.11
CA SER A 78 16.29 0.90 9.78
C SER A 78 16.03 0.68 8.28
N ILE A 79 15.11 1.44 7.68
CA ILE A 79 14.86 1.40 6.24
C ILE A 79 16.10 1.84 5.46
N GLN A 80 16.83 2.86 5.91
CA GLN A 80 18.07 3.29 5.29
C GLN A 80 19.11 2.16 5.27
N LYS A 81 19.34 1.49 6.40
CA LYS A 81 20.27 0.35 6.50
C LYS A 81 19.88 -0.79 5.55
N ILE A 82 18.58 -1.12 5.47
CA ILE A 82 18.09 -2.13 4.52
C ILE A 82 18.46 -1.73 3.09
N ARG A 83 18.22 -0.47 2.71
CA ARG A 83 18.52 0.05 1.37
C ARG A 83 20.01 0.02 1.04
N GLU A 84 20.87 0.30 2.02
CA GLU A 84 22.33 0.25 1.89
C GLU A 84 22.89 -1.17 1.83
N GLY A 85 22.05 -2.20 1.99
CA GLY A 85 22.46 -3.61 1.96
C GLY A 85 23.04 -4.11 3.28
N GLY A 86 22.79 -3.38 4.38
CA GLY A 86 23.25 -3.75 5.71
C GLY A 86 22.49 -4.96 6.26
N GLN A 87 23.22 -6.06 6.49
CA GLN A 87 23.01 -6.96 7.62
C GLN A 87 24.01 -6.61 8.71
#